data_AF-A0A1X3D810-F1
#
_entry.id   AF-A0A1X3D810-F1
#
_cell.length_a   1.000
_cell.length_b   1.000
_cell.length_c   1.000
_cell.angle_alpha   90.00
_cell.angle_beta   90.00
_cell.angle_gamma   90.00
#
_symmetry.space_group_name_H-M   'P 1'
#
loop_
_entity.id
_entity.type
_entity.pdbx_description
1 polymer ?
#
loop_
_entity_poly.entity_id
_entity_poly.type
_entity_poly.pdbx_seq_one_letter_code
_entity_poly.pdbx_strand_id
1 'polypeptide(L)'
;MKHYLFGALAALAAPLLLAAVNINTATAEELKALPGIGPSKAAAIVAYREQNGPFKSVDDLQNVKGIGAGILAKLREEATVGAGAAKKAQPAVKKPAK
;
A
#
# COMPACT_ATOMS: atom_id res chain seq x y z
N MET A 1 -36.22 -30.74 -20.87
CA MET A 1 -35.66 -30.58 -19.51
C MET A 1 -34.19 -31.01 -19.58
N LYS A 2 -33.15 -30.20 -19.39
CA LYS A 2 -32.97 -28.86 -18.80
C LYS A 2 -31.85 -28.15 -19.59
N HIS A 3 -32.02 -26.86 -19.87
CA HIS A 3 -31.00 -26.02 -20.49
C HIS A 3 -29.93 -25.70 -19.45
N TYR A 4 -28.67 -26.04 -19.73
CA TYR A 4 -27.52 -25.53 -18.98
C TYR A 4 -26.98 -24.30 -19.69
N LEU A 5 -27.61 -23.16 -19.43
CA LEU A 5 -26.92 -21.87 -19.46
C LEU A 5 -26.06 -21.81 -18.20
N PHE A 6 -24.75 -21.93 -18.32
CA PHE A 6 -23.84 -21.58 -17.24
C PHE A 6 -22.73 -20.67 -17.76
N GLY A 7 -22.97 -19.38 -17.53
CA GLY A 7 -22.00 -18.36 -17.16
C GLY A 7 -20.67 -18.34 -17.92
N ALA A 8 -20.58 -17.45 -18.90
CA ALA A 8 -19.32 -16.87 -19.29
C ALA A 8 -18.69 -16.16 -18.09
N LEU A 9 -17.72 -16.81 -17.42
CA LEU A 9 -16.84 -16.15 -16.47
C LEU A 9 -15.58 -15.71 -17.21
N ALA A 10 -15.64 -14.53 -17.83
CA ALA A 10 -14.46 -13.84 -18.30
C ALA A 10 -13.70 -13.31 -17.07
N ALA A 11 -12.79 -14.13 -16.53
CA ALA A 11 -11.78 -13.64 -15.61
C ALA A 11 -10.73 -12.88 -16.44
N LEU A 12 -10.91 -11.56 -16.57
CA LEU A 12 -9.86 -10.65 -17.00
C LEU A 12 -8.76 -10.71 -15.93
N ALA A 13 -7.78 -11.59 -16.12
CA ALA A 13 -6.52 -11.53 -15.40
C ALA A 13 -5.79 -10.26 -15.84
N ALA A 14 -6.07 -9.14 -15.17
CA ALA A 14 -5.23 -7.96 -15.29
C ALA A 14 -3.82 -8.38 -14.87
N PRO A 15 -2.78 -8.11 -15.66
CA PRO A 15 -1.42 -8.31 -15.20
C PRO A 15 -1.27 -7.45 -13.94
N LEU A 16 -0.96 -8.09 -12.82
CA LEU A 16 -0.46 -7.39 -11.64
C LEU A 16 0.83 -6.72 -12.10
N LEU A 17 0.73 -5.46 -12.50
CA LEU A 17 1.90 -4.59 -12.55
C LEU A 17 2.44 -4.60 -11.12
N LEU A 18 3.54 -5.34 -10.91
CA LEU A 18 4.41 -5.24 -9.76
C LEU A 18 5.05 -3.84 -9.78
N ALA A 19 4.23 -2.82 -9.59
CA ALA A 19 4.67 -1.46 -9.42
C ALA A 19 5.00 -1.29 -7.94
N ALA A 20 6.23 -0.88 -7.66
CA ALA A 20 6.68 -0.59 -6.30
C ALA A 20 5.67 0.34 -5.60
N VAL A 21 5.35 0.05 -4.34
CA VAL A 21 4.39 0.81 -3.55
C VAL A 21 5.01 2.14 -3.17
N ASN A 22 4.36 3.24 -3.56
CA ASN A 22 4.83 4.57 -3.20
C ASN A 22 4.50 4.91 -1.75
N ILE A 23 5.50 5.00 -0.88
CA ILE A 23 5.29 5.22 0.56
C ILE A 23 4.78 6.62 0.91
N ASN A 24 4.94 7.58 0.01
CA ASN A 24 4.45 8.94 0.20
C ASN A 24 2.97 9.10 -0.15
N THR A 25 2.42 8.24 -1.03
CA THR A 25 1.04 8.37 -1.53
C THR A 25 0.14 7.19 -1.20
N ALA A 26 0.71 6.01 -0.94
CA ALA A 26 -0.06 4.80 -0.66
C ALA A 26 -0.94 4.98 0.58
N THR A 27 -2.14 4.42 0.50
CA THR A 27 -3.05 4.25 1.63
C THR A 27 -2.50 3.24 2.63
N ALA A 28 -3.03 3.24 3.86
CA ALA A 28 -2.67 2.22 4.84
C ALA A 28 -2.98 0.79 4.36
N GLU A 29 -3.99 0.62 3.50
CA GLU A 29 -4.33 -0.67 2.89
C GLU A 29 -3.27 -1.12 1.88
N GLU A 30 -2.86 -0.22 0.97
CA GLU A 30 -1.82 -0.50 -0.02
C GLU A 30 -0.45 -0.75 0.63
N LEU A 31 -0.13 -0.03 1.70
CA LEU A 31 1.10 -0.25 2.47
C LEU A 31 1.19 -1.65 3.08
N LYS A 32 0.05 -2.30 3.37
CA LYS A 32 0.05 -3.68 3.90
C LYS A 32 0.42 -4.73 2.87
N ALA A 33 0.47 -4.38 1.58
CA ALA A 33 1.01 -5.26 0.54
C ALA A 33 2.53 -5.41 0.66
N LEU A 34 3.21 -4.50 1.36
CA LEU A 34 4.65 -4.55 1.55
C LEU A 34 5.08 -5.64 2.53
N PRO A 35 6.20 -6.34 2.26
CA PRO A 35 6.66 -7.44 3.09
C PRO A 35 6.97 -6.97 4.51
N GLY A 36 6.31 -7.60 5.49
CA GLY A 36 6.52 -7.30 6.90
C GLY A 36 5.83 -6.03 7.41
N ILE A 37 4.93 -5.42 6.60
CA ILE A 37 4.09 -4.29 7.00
C ILE A 37 2.68 -4.79 7.33
N GLY A 38 2.38 -4.89 8.63
CA GLY A 38 1.03 -5.13 9.13
C GLY A 38 0.28 -3.83 9.45
N PRO A 39 -0.98 -3.90 9.94
CA PRO A 39 -1.82 -2.73 10.21
C PRO A 39 -1.16 -1.67 11.08
N SER A 40 -0.45 -2.08 12.14
CA SER A 40 0.23 -1.16 13.05
C SER A 40 1.38 -0.39 12.37
N LYS A 41 2.16 -1.05 11.52
CA LYS A 41 3.28 -0.42 10.80
C LYS A 41 2.78 0.47 9.69
N ALA A 42 1.76 0.05 8.95
CA ALA A 42 1.11 0.88 7.93
C ALA A 42 0.58 2.18 8.55
N ALA A 43 -0.11 2.11 9.69
CA ALA A 43 -0.56 3.28 10.42
C ALA A 43 0.61 4.17 10.88
N ALA A 44 1.71 3.57 11.35
CA ALA A 44 2.89 4.32 11.77
C ALA A 44 3.58 5.05 10.60
N ILE A 45 3.63 4.45 9.40
CA ILE A 45 4.19 5.09 8.19
C ILE A 45 3.34 6.31 7.81
N VAL A 46 2.01 6.16 7.80
CA VAL A 46 1.08 7.27 7.48
C VAL A 46 1.22 8.40 8.51
N ALA A 47 1.21 8.06 9.80
CA ALA A 47 1.39 9.06 10.86
C ALA A 47 2.75 9.76 10.77
N TYR A 48 3.81 9.03 10.43
CA TYR A 48 5.14 9.60 10.29
C TYR A 48 5.19 10.65 9.17
N ARG A 49 4.66 10.34 7.97
CA ARG A 49 4.67 11.30 6.86
C ARG A 49 3.75 12.50 7.06
N GLU A 50 2.69 12.34 7.85
CA GLU A 50 1.81 13.44 8.24
C GLU A 50 2.47 14.40 9.24
N GLN A 51 3.32 13.88 10.13
CA GLN A 51 3.99 14.67 11.18
C GLN A 51 5.33 15.26 10.74
N ASN A 52 6.10 14.51 9.96
CA ASN A 52 7.49 14.86 9.59
C ASN A 52 7.62 15.30 8.13
N GLY A 53 6.54 15.21 7.35
CA GLY A 53 6.56 15.42 5.90
C GLY A 53 6.93 14.15 5.13
N PRO A 54 6.99 14.24 3.78
CA PRO A 54 7.24 13.09 2.92
C PRO A 54 8.64 12.50 3.15
N PHE A 55 8.74 11.18 2.97
CA PHE A 55 10.01 10.46 2.94
C PHE A 55 10.82 10.88 1.72
N LYS A 56 12.11 11.14 1.90
CA LYS A 56 13.05 11.50 0.83
C LYS A 56 13.68 10.27 0.18
N SER A 57 13.75 9.18 0.94
CA SER A 57 14.27 7.88 0.52
C SER A 57 13.49 6.75 1.19
N VAL A 58 13.59 5.53 0.65
CA VAL A 58 13.01 4.35 1.31
C VAL A 58 13.70 4.08 2.65
N ASP A 59 15.00 4.39 2.75
CA ASP A 59 15.80 4.29 3.98
C ASP A 59 15.23 5.08 5.15
N ASP A 60 14.53 6.19 4.89
CA ASP A 60 13.90 7.01 5.92
C ASP A 60 12.80 6.26 6.69
N LEU A 61 12.30 5.13 6.18
CA LEU A 61 11.36 4.26 6.89
C LEU A 61 11.95 3.68 8.18
N GLN A 62 13.28 3.64 8.34
CA GLN A 62 13.92 3.24 9.60
C GLN A 62 13.55 4.14 10.79
N ASN A 63 13.12 5.37 10.52
CA ASN A 63 12.67 6.31 11.55
C ASN A 63 11.24 5.99 12.04
N VAL A 64 10.53 5.08 11.37
CA VAL A 64 9.19 4.64 11.74
C VAL A 64 9.29 3.52 12.77
N LYS A 65 8.60 3.68 13.89
CA LYS A 65 8.58 2.69 14.97
C LYS A 65 8.16 1.30 14.44
N GLY A 66 9.03 0.31 14.70
CA GLY A 66 8.78 -1.09 14.31
C GLY A 66 9.29 -1.47 12.92
N ILE A 67 9.95 -0.57 12.19
CA ILE A 67 10.68 -0.87 10.95
C ILE A 67 12.18 -0.92 11.26
N GLY A 68 12.70 -2.14 11.46
CA GLY A 68 14.13 -2.37 11.63
C GLY A 68 14.83 -2.72 10.31
N ALA A 69 16.17 -2.82 10.36
CA ALA A 69 17.02 -3.10 9.20
C ALA A 69 16.58 -4.33 8.37
N GLY A 70 16.15 -5.41 9.04
CA GLY A 70 15.72 -6.63 8.35
C GLY A 70 14.42 -6.47 7.55
N ILE A 71 13.50 -5.61 8.01
CA ILE A 71 12.29 -5.27 7.24
C ILE A 71 12.68 -4.29 6.13
N LEU A 72 13.46 -3.27 6.47
CA LEU A 72 13.90 -2.24 5.53
C LEU A 72 14.58 -2.82 4.29
N ALA A 73 15.43 -3.83 4.47
CA ALA A 73 16.08 -4.52 3.35
C ALA A 73 15.08 -5.07 2.33
N LYS A 74 13.94 -5.62 2.78
CA LYS A 74 12.88 -6.13 1.91
C LYS A 74 12.07 -4.99 1.27
N LEU A 75 11.90 -3.89 1.98
CA LEU A 75 11.15 -2.73 1.49
C LEU A 75 11.87 -1.99 0.36
N ARG A 76 13.21 -2.00 0.33
CA ARG A 76 13.97 -1.33 -0.74
C ARG A 76 13.66 -1.88 -2.14
N GLU A 77 13.27 -3.14 -2.24
CA GLU A 77 12.90 -3.77 -3.52
C GLU A 77 11.44 -3.50 -3.92
N GLU A 78 10.55 -3.31 -2.93
CA GLU A 78 9.09 -3.27 -3.13
C GLU A 78 8.49 -1.87 -2.96
N ALA A 79 9.25 -0.90 -2.44
CA ALA A 79 8.78 0.42 -2.10
C ALA A 79 9.52 1.54 -2.86
N THR A 80 8.85 2.66 -3.08
CA THR A 80 9.43 3.82 -3.77
C THR A 80 8.99 5.14 -3.12
N VAL A 81 9.78 6.19 -3.35
CA VAL A 81 9.49 7.58 -2.94
C VAL A 81 9.20 8.51 -4.13
N GLY A 82 9.38 8.03 -5.38
CA GLY A 82 9.32 8.84 -6.60
C GLY A 82 7.89 9.19 -7.08
N ALA A 83 7.77 10.19 -7.96
CA ALA A 83 6.49 10.67 -8.50
C ALA A 83 5.85 9.69 -9.51
N GLY A 84 5.40 8.53 -9.02
CA GLY A 84 4.71 7.51 -9.82
C GLY A 84 3.27 7.32 -9.34
N ALA A 85 2.33 7.77 -10.18
CA ALA A 85 0.87 7.60 -10.11
C ALA A 85 0.11 8.31 -8.98
N ALA A 86 0.03 9.62 -9.09
CA ALA A 86 -1.18 10.35 -8.74
C ALA A 86 -2.38 9.75 -9.48
N LYS A 87 -3.17 8.90 -8.82
CA LYS A 87 -4.58 8.75 -9.14
C LYS A 87 -5.36 8.74 -7.83
N LYS A 88 -6.08 9.85 -7.60
CA LYS A 88 -7.10 10.00 -6.57
C LYS A 88 -7.84 8.67 -6.32
N ALA A 89 -7.64 8.11 -5.14
CA ALA A 89 -8.54 7.13 -4.54
C ALA A 89 -8.67 7.41 -3.05
N GLN A 90 -9.19 8.59 -2.72
CA GLN A 90 -10.07 8.68 -1.55
C GLN A 90 -11.41 8.08 -2.00
N PRO A 91 -11.96 7.16 -1.22
CA PRO A 91 -12.85 7.62 -0.17
C PRO A 91 -12.33 7.19 1.21
N ALA A 92 -12.07 8.19 2.04
CA ALA A 92 -12.18 8.05 3.48
C ALA A 92 -13.58 7.48 3.79
N VAL A 93 -13.64 6.22 4.21
CA VAL A 93 -14.82 5.72 4.92
C VAL A 93 -14.82 6.44 6.27
N LYS A 94 -15.63 7.49 6.33
CA LYS A 94 -16.02 8.13 7.59
C LYS A 94 -16.55 7.02 8.49
N LYS A 95 -15.88 6.79 9.63
CA LYS A 95 -16.47 6.04 10.74
C LYS A 95 -17.79 6.73 11.10
N PRO A 96 -18.95 6.05 11.08
CA PRO A 96 -20.17 6.68 11.54
C PRO A 96 -20.01 6.95 13.04
N ALA A 97 -20.12 8.23 13.40
CA ALA A 97 -20.27 8.66 14.77
C ALA A 97 -21.75 8.52 15.16
N LYS A 98 -22.04 7.48 15.93
CA LYS A 98 -22.87 7.41 17.14
C LYS A 98 -23.44 6.00 17.29
#